data_AF-A0A924UYF3-F1
#
_entry.id   AF-A0A924UYF3-F1
#
_cell.length_a   1.000
_cell.length_b   1.000
_cell.length_c   1.000
_cell.angle_alpha   90.00
_cell.angle_beta   90.00
_cell.angle_gamma   90.00
#
_symmetry.space_group_name_H-M   'P 1'
#
loop_
_entity.id
_entity.type
_entity.pdbx_description
1 polymer ?
#
loop_
_entity_poly.entity_id
_entity_poly.type
_entity_poly.pdbx_seq_one_letter_code
_entity_poly.pdbx_strand_id
1 'polypeptide(L)'
;MYSFPMTTNHEMAHQMGFASESECNFIGFLASIKNEDLYIQYSGYSMALRYCLGNWQARDEAIFKQLLKTVNTGILKNYKESEDFWKQYDTVIDKGFHAFYDQFLKINQQKDGLESYNKYVNLMVNYYKGNGF
;
A
#
# COMPACT_ATOMS: atom_id res chain seq x y z
N MET A 1 -2.17 0.77 14.77
CA MET A 1 -2.61 1.10 13.39
C MET A 1 -2.98 -0.19 12.67
N TYR A 2 -4.13 -0.23 12.00
CA TYR A 2 -4.67 -1.43 11.34
C TYR A 2 -3.74 -2.04 10.27
N SER A 3 -2.87 -1.22 9.67
CA SER A 3 -1.96 -1.63 8.60
C SER A 3 -0.70 -2.34 9.08
N PHE A 4 -0.47 -2.43 10.40
CA PHE A 4 0.78 -2.95 10.96
C PHE A 4 1.15 -4.36 10.43
N PRO A 5 0.24 -5.35 10.37
CA PRO A 5 0.61 -6.68 9.87
C PRO A 5 1.05 -6.66 8.40
N MET A 6 0.38 -5.87 7.55
CA MET A 6 0.78 -5.69 6.15
C MET A 6 2.17 -5.05 6.04
N THR A 7 2.46 -4.02 6.85
CA THR A 7 3.80 -3.42 6.91
C THR A 7 4.84 -4.45 7.33
N THR A 8 4.56 -5.25 8.37
CA THR A 8 5.47 -6.32 8.79
C THR A 8 5.72 -7.33 7.67
N ASN A 9 4.68 -7.77 6.97
CA ASN A 9 4.83 -8.72 5.86
C ASN A 9 5.61 -8.14 4.68
N HIS A 10 5.45 -6.84 4.39
CA HIS A 10 6.25 -6.12 3.42
C HIS A 10 7.74 -6.12 3.81
N GLU A 11 8.07 -5.74 5.04
CA GLU A 11 9.46 -5.71 5.51
C GLU A 11 10.09 -7.11 5.57
N MET A 12 9.29 -8.15 5.88
CA MET A 12 9.75 -9.54 5.79
C MET A 12 10.11 -9.92 4.35
N ALA A 13 9.37 -9.44 3.34
CA ALA A 13 9.74 -9.66 1.94
C ALA A 13 11.08 -8.99 1.60
N HIS A 14 11.33 -7.78 2.12
CA HIS A 14 12.65 -7.14 2.02
C HIS A 14 13.75 -7.98 2.68
N GLN A 15 13.51 -8.50 3.89
CA GLN A 15 14.46 -9.36 4.60
C GLN A 15 14.76 -10.68 3.84
N MET A 16 13.82 -11.15 3.02
CA MET A 16 14.01 -12.31 2.15
C MET A 16 14.79 -12.00 0.86
N GLY A 17 15.22 -10.74 0.65
CA GLY A 17 16.09 -10.34 -0.45
C GLY A 17 15.38 -9.70 -1.64
N PHE A 18 14.08 -9.41 -1.55
CA PHE A 18 13.38 -8.65 -2.59
C PHE A 18 13.66 -7.15 -2.41
N ALA A 19 14.25 -6.51 -3.42
CA ALA A 19 14.57 -5.09 -3.34
C ALA A 19 13.42 -4.17 -3.82
N SER A 20 12.54 -4.66 -4.70
CA SER A 20 11.48 -3.82 -5.26
C SER A 20 10.32 -3.65 -4.29
N GLU A 21 10.01 -2.41 -3.96
CA GLU A 21 8.87 -1.99 -3.12
C GLU A 21 7.53 -2.53 -3.64
N SER A 22 7.32 -2.54 -4.96
CA SER A 22 6.09 -3.09 -5.55
C SER A 22 6.00 -4.62 -5.42
N GLU A 23 7.14 -5.32 -5.48
CA GLU A 23 7.20 -6.76 -5.28
C GLU A 23 7.02 -7.10 -3.79
N CYS A 24 7.62 -6.32 -2.90
CA CYS A 24 7.44 -6.48 -1.45
C CYS A 24 6.00 -6.20 -1.01
N ASN A 25 5.36 -5.17 -1.57
CA ASN A 25 3.93 -4.94 -1.40
C ASN A 25 3.10 -6.13 -1.90
N PHE A 26 3.44 -6.69 -3.07
CA PHE A 26 2.71 -7.83 -3.61
C PHE A 26 2.89 -9.11 -2.77
N ILE A 27 4.12 -9.44 -2.39
CA ILE A 27 4.44 -10.61 -1.55
C ILE A 27 3.82 -10.44 -0.16
N GLY A 28 3.93 -9.25 0.43
CA GLY A 28 3.33 -8.94 1.73
C GLY A 28 1.80 -9.06 1.70
N PHE A 29 1.17 -8.65 0.59
CA PHE A 29 -0.26 -8.85 0.38
C PHE A 29 -0.62 -10.33 0.31
N LEU A 30 0.10 -11.12 -0.50
CA LEU A 30 -0.14 -12.57 -0.60
C LEU A 30 0.03 -13.28 0.75
N ALA A 31 1.08 -12.95 1.49
CA ALA A 31 1.32 -13.47 2.84
C ALA A 31 0.16 -13.10 3.79
N SER A 32 -0.36 -11.87 3.69
CA SER A 32 -1.46 -11.39 4.51
C SER A 32 -2.77 -12.13 4.22
N ILE A 33 -3.16 -12.26 2.95
CA ILE A 33 -4.45 -12.87 2.57
C ILE A 33 -4.47 -14.40 2.68
N LYS A 34 -3.29 -15.04 2.73
CA LYS A 34 -3.16 -16.49 2.95
C LYS A 34 -3.02 -16.86 4.43
N ASN A 35 -2.97 -15.87 5.33
CA ASN A 35 -2.94 -16.09 6.77
C ASN A 35 -4.31 -16.52 7.31
N GLU A 36 -4.36 -17.31 8.38
CA GLU A 36 -5.62 -17.73 9.01
C GLU A 36 -6.28 -16.62 9.84
N ASP A 37 -5.50 -15.66 10.33
CA ASP A 37 -6.00 -14.55 11.16
C ASP A 37 -6.69 -13.48 10.29
N LEU A 38 -7.98 -13.28 10.56
CA LEU A 38 -8.83 -12.30 9.87
C LEU A 38 -8.31 -10.85 9.99
N TYR A 39 -7.63 -10.49 11.08
CA TYR A 39 -7.05 -9.17 11.24
C TYR A 39 -5.85 -8.97 10.30
N ILE A 40 -5.03 -10.00 10.10
CA ILE A 40 -3.92 -9.96 9.16
C ILE A 40 -4.46 -9.90 7.72
N GLN A 41 -5.44 -10.74 7.38
CA GLN A 41 -6.10 -10.68 6.07
C GLN A 41 -6.70 -9.30 5.80
N TYR A 42 -7.40 -8.72 6.80
CA TYR A 42 -7.98 -7.39 6.71
C TYR A 42 -6.92 -6.33 6.40
N SER A 43 -5.76 -6.38 7.06
CA SER A 43 -4.67 -5.43 6.80
C SER A 43 -4.18 -5.47 5.35
N GLY A 44 -4.05 -6.68 4.77
CA GLY A 44 -3.65 -6.88 3.38
C GLY A 44 -4.70 -6.37 2.39
N TYR A 45 -5.96 -6.78 2.56
CA TYR A 45 -7.07 -6.31 1.72
C TYR A 45 -7.30 -4.80 1.81
N SER A 46 -7.16 -4.22 3.01
CA SER A 46 -7.31 -2.78 3.21
C SER A 46 -6.21 -2.01 2.47
N MET A 47 -4.95 -2.47 2.51
CA MET A 47 -3.88 -1.86 1.73
C MET A 47 -4.14 -1.99 0.22
N ALA A 48 -4.51 -3.18 -0.27
CA ALA A 48 -4.83 -3.40 -1.68
C ALA A 48 -5.96 -2.47 -2.17
N LEU A 49 -7.02 -2.34 -1.38
CA LEU A 49 -8.14 -1.45 -1.68
C LEU A 49 -7.68 0.01 -1.77
N ARG A 50 -6.84 0.48 -0.83
CA ARG A 50 -6.30 1.85 -0.83
C ARG A 50 -5.55 2.15 -2.12
N TYR A 51 -4.72 1.22 -2.60
CA TYR A 51 -3.99 1.35 -3.87
C TYR A 51 -4.92 1.37 -5.08
N CYS A 52 -5.89 0.46 -5.15
CA CYS A 52 -6.88 0.43 -6.23
C CYS A 52 -7.70 1.72 -6.31
N LEU A 53 -8.13 2.25 -5.16
CA LEU A 53 -8.84 3.52 -5.08
C LEU A 53 -7.95 4.69 -5.52
N GLY A 54 -6.68 4.72 -5.10
CA GLY A 54 -5.71 5.74 -5.54
C GLY A 54 -5.51 5.75 -7.05
N ASN A 55 -5.41 4.57 -7.69
CA ASN A 55 -5.32 4.48 -9.15
C ASN A 55 -6.55 5.05 -9.85
N TRP A 56 -7.75 4.76 -9.34
CA TRP A 56 -8.97 5.38 -9.88
C TRP A 56 -9.04 6.87 -9.61
N GLN A 57 -8.60 7.34 -8.45
CA GLN A 57 -8.56 8.77 -8.15
C GLN A 57 -7.69 9.54 -9.14
N ALA A 58 -6.54 8.98 -9.53
CA ALA A 58 -5.63 9.58 -10.51
C ALA A 58 -6.15 9.46 -11.95
N ARG A 59 -6.88 8.39 -12.29
CA ARG A 59 -7.33 8.09 -13.66
C ARG A 59 -8.69 8.68 -14.02
N ASP A 60 -9.65 8.56 -13.11
CA ASP A 60 -11.04 8.99 -13.28
C ASP A 60 -11.68 9.24 -11.90
N GLU A 61 -11.70 10.52 -11.51
CA GLU A 61 -12.23 10.96 -10.22
C GLU A 61 -13.73 10.63 -10.05
N ALA A 62 -14.50 10.57 -11.15
CA ALA A 62 -15.93 10.25 -11.08
C ALA A 62 -16.13 8.78 -10.70
N ILE A 63 -15.38 7.86 -11.31
CA ILE A 63 -15.37 6.44 -10.94
C ILE A 63 -14.89 6.26 -9.51
N PHE A 64 -13.80 6.93 -9.12
CA PHE A 64 -13.31 6.90 -7.74
C PHE A 64 -14.39 7.30 -6.73
N LYS A 65 -15.11 8.41 -6.96
CA LYS A 65 -16.21 8.87 -6.09
C LYS A 65 -17.37 7.87 -6.02
N GLN A 66 -17.64 7.13 -7.09
CA GLN A 66 -18.64 6.07 -7.08
C GLN A 66 -18.17 4.87 -6.25
N LEU A 67 -16.95 4.41 -6.47
CA LEU A 67 -16.36 3.29 -5.73
C LEU A 67 -16.22 3.61 -4.24
N LEU A 68 -15.83 4.83 -3.89
CA LEU A 68 -15.67 5.23 -2.49
C LEU A 68 -16.96 5.07 -1.68
N LYS A 69 -18.14 5.24 -2.31
CA LYS A 69 -19.45 5.05 -1.67
C LYS A 69 -19.77 3.59 -1.34
N THR A 70 -19.11 2.63 -2.00
CA THR A 70 -19.30 1.20 -1.75
C THR A 70 -18.38 0.67 -0.65
N VAL A 71 -17.38 1.45 -0.24
CA VAL A 71 -16.43 1.09 0.80
C VAL A 71 -17.08 1.20 2.18
N ASN A 72 -16.87 0.20 3.02
CA ASN A 72 -17.34 0.22 4.41
C ASN A 72 -16.77 1.43 5.17
N THR A 73 -17.62 2.15 5.90
CA THR A 73 -17.23 3.36 6.63
C THR A 73 -16.11 3.13 7.66
N GLY A 74 -16.03 1.93 8.25
CA GLY A 74 -14.94 1.56 9.17
C GLY A 74 -13.57 1.60 8.50
N ILE A 75 -13.47 1.16 7.25
CA ILE A 75 -12.23 1.21 6.46
C ILE A 75 -11.84 2.66 6.18
N LEU A 76 -12.80 3.51 5.82
CA LEU A 76 -12.54 4.93 5.59
C LEU A 76 -12.06 5.64 6.86
N LYS A 77 -12.61 5.28 8.03
CA LYS A 77 -12.14 5.77 9.33
C LYS A 77 -10.71 5.32 9.62
N ASN A 78 -10.37 4.07 9.32
CA ASN A 78 -9.01 3.56 9.42
C ASN A 78 -8.03 4.32 8.51
N TYR A 79 -8.41 4.63 7.26
CA TYR A 79 -7.57 5.46 6.38
C TYR A 79 -7.32 6.85 6.95
N LYS A 80 -8.36 7.48 7.48
CA LYS A 80 -8.26 8.77 8.15
C LYS A 80 -7.40 8.70 9.42
N GLU A 81 -7.54 7.67 10.23
CA GLU A 81 -6.69 7.44 11.41
C GLU A 81 -5.21 7.36 11.03
N SER A 82 -4.86 6.60 9.99
CA SER A 82 -3.48 6.57 9.48
C SER A 82 -3.01 7.91 8.96
N GLU A 83 -3.86 8.63 8.22
CA GLU A 83 -3.52 9.96 7.69
C GLU A 83 -3.25 10.96 8.82
N ASP A 84 -4.14 11.01 9.82
CA ASP A 84 -4.01 11.87 10.99
C ASP A 84 -2.77 11.48 11.82
N PHE A 85 -2.49 10.17 11.95
CA PHE A 85 -1.28 9.67 12.60
C PHE A 85 0.01 10.11 11.90
N TRP A 86 0.07 10.12 10.57
CA TRP A 86 1.28 10.54 9.85
C TRP A 86 1.45 12.06 9.79
N LYS A 87 0.35 12.82 9.72
CA LYS A 87 0.38 14.29 9.74
C LYS A 87 1.08 14.89 10.96
N GLN A 88 0.94 14.28 12.13
CA GLN A 88 1.66 14.74 13.34
C GLN A 88 3.19 14.56 13.21
N TYR A 89 3.68 13.54 12.50
CA TYR A 89 5.12 13.33 12.27
C TYR A 89 5.66 14.17 11.10
N ASP A 90 4.83 14.50 10.11
CA ASP A 90 5.18 15.36 8.98
C ASP A 90 5.62 16.78 9.43
N THR A 91 5.19 17.21 10.61
CA THR A 91 5.61 18.50 11.19
C THR A 91 6.87 18.43 12.06
N VAL A 92 7.30 17.24 12.47
CA VAL A 92 8.36 17.02 13.48
C VAL A 92 9.64 16.42 12.86
N ILE A 93 9.53 15.77 11.70
CA ILE A 93 10.68 15.16 11.02
C ILE A 93 11.52 16.24 10.31
N ASP A 94 12.67 16.54 10.91
CA ASP A 94 13.64 17.54 10.46
C ASP A 94 14.15 17.28 9.02
N LYS A 95 14.58 18.34 8.34
CA LYS A 95 15.06 18.35 6.95
C LYS A 95 16.15 17.31 6.66
N GLY A 96 16.89 16.88 7.68
CA GLY A 96 17.94 15.87 7.57
C GLY A 96 17.43 14.44 7.31
N PHE A 97 16.31 14.03 7.92
CA PHE A 97 15.74 12.71 7.67
C PHE A 97 15.05 12.67 6.29
N HIS A 98 14.38 13.76 5.90
CA HIS A 98 13.89 13.91 4.54
C HIS A 98 15.03 13.87 3.51
N ALA A 99 16.18 14.52 3.75
CA ALA A 99 17.31 14.47 2.83
C ALA A 99 17.93 13.06 2.72
N PHE A 100 18.08 12.34 3.84
CA PHE A 100 18.54 10.95 3.85
C PHE A 100 17.55 10.02 3.14
N TYR A 101 16.26 10.16 3.42
CA TYR A 101 15.19 9.36 2.82
C TYR A 101 15.06 9.66 1.31
N ASP A 102 15.06 10.93 0.90
CA ASP A 102 15.10 11.33 -0.52
C ASP A 102 16.31 10.74 -1.25
N GLN A 103 17.47 10.74 -0.60
CA GLN A 103 18.71 10.26 -1.19
C GLN A 103 18.73 8.73 -1.26
N PHE A 104 18.20 8.04 -0.24
CA PHE A 104 17.93 6.61 -0.27
C PHE A 104 16.96 6.22 -1.40
N LEU A 105 15.84 6.95 -1.55
CA LEU A 105 14.87 6.75 -2.63
C LEU A 105 15.43 7.03 -4.02
N LYS A 106 16.26 8.07 -4.17
CA LYS A 106 16.95 8.43 -5.42
C LYS A 106 18.02 7.40 -5.80
N ILE A 107 18.77 6.88 -4.84
CA ILE A 107 19.79 5.83 -5.06
C ILE A 107 19.12 4.50 -5.43
N ASN A 108 17.96 4.19 -4.86
CA ASN A 108 17.20 2.97 -5.11
C ASN A 108 16.18 3.07 -6.27
N GLN A 109 16.28 4.09 -7.14
CA GLN A 109 15.44 4.28 -8.33
C GLN A 109 13.92 4.27 -8.10
N GLN A 110 13.42 4.90 -7.04
CA GLN A 110 12.01 5.31 -6.99
C GLN A 110 11.79 6.61 -7.79
N LYS A 111 11.94 6.57 -9.12
CA LYS A 111 11.40 7.65 -9.98
C LYS A 111 9.88 7.51 -10.24
N ASP A 112 9.28 6.46 -9.70
CA ASP A 112 8.01 5.91 -10.14
C ASP A 112 6.93 6.04 -9.07
N GLY A 113 6.70 7.25 -8.53
CA GLY A 113 5.64 7.47 -7.55
C GLY A 113 4.29 6.90 -8.02
N LEU A 114 3.77 7.37 -9.16
CA LEU A 114 2.54 6.87 -9.80
C LEU A 114 2.72 5.51 -10.51
N GLU A 115 3.91 5.23 -11.06
CA GLU A 115 4.17 3.96 -11.75
C GLU A 115 4.28 2.76 -10.81
N SER A 116 4.73 2.95 -9.56
CA SER A 116 4.79 1.89 -8.54
C SER A 116 3.40 1.50 -8.01
N TYR A 117 2.48 2.47 -7.83
CA TYR A 117 1.06 2.20 -7.55
C TYR A 117 0.45 1.32 -8.64
N ASN A 118 0.79 1.61 -9.90
CA ASN A 118 0.39 0.79 -11.04
C ASN A 118 1.04 -0.60 -11.00
N LYS A 119 2.34 -0.73 -10.69
CA LYS A 119 3.04 -2.02 -10.69
C LYS A 119 2.49 -3.01 -9.65
N TYR A 120 2.27 -2.60 -8.40
CA TYR A 120 1.68 -3.48 -7.38
C TYR A 120 0.26 -3.92 -7.77
N VAL A 121 -0.59 -2.99 -8.20
CA VAL A 121 -1.96 -3.33 -8.65
C VAL A 121 -1.94 -4.22 -9.88
N ASN A 122 -1.01 -4.01 -10.82
CA ASN A 122 -0.84 -4.87 -11.99
C ASN A 122 -0.42 -6.28 -11.61
N LEU A 123 0.50 -6.44 -10.65
CA LEU A 123 0.90 -7.76 -10.12
C LEU A 123 -0.32 -8.49 -9.54
N MET A 124 -1.15 -7.80 -8.73
CA MET A 124 -2.39 -8.37 -8.21
C MET A 124 -3.36 -8.77 -9.32
N VAL A 125 -3.65 -7.89 -10.27
CA VAL A 125 -4.58 -8.16 -11.36
C VAL A 125 -4.10 -9.35 -12.20
N ASN A 126 -2.80 -9.43 -12.51
CA ASN A 126 -2.24 -10.54 -13.26
C ASN A 126 -2.29 -11.85 -12.47
N TYR A 127 -1.99 -11.81 -11.17
CA TYR A 127 -2.12 -12.98 -10.29
C TYR A 127 -3.54 -13.54 -10.31
N TYR A 128 -4.56 -12.70 -10.17
CA TYR A 128 -5.96 -13.17 -10.18
C TYR A 128 -6.48 -13.53 -11.59
N LYS A 129 -5.96 -12.92 -12.67
CA LYS A 129 -6.28 -13.34 -14.03
C LYS A 129 -5.71 -14.72 -14.38
N GLY A 130 -4.49 -15.03 -13.92
CA GLY A 130 -3.84 -16.31 -14.18
C GLY A 130 -4.36 -17.47 -13.32
N ASN A 131 -4.85 -17.18 -12.12
CA ASN A 131 -5.38 -18.17 -11.17
C ASN A 131 -6.91 -18.17 -11.16
N GLY A 132 -7.55 -18.36 -12.32
CA GLY A 132 -9.01 -18.24 -12.51
C GLY A 132 -9.85 -18.68 -11.29
N PHE A 133 -10.80 -17.83 -10.91
CA PHE A 133 -11.66 -17.98 -9.73
C PHE A 133 -12.32 -19.36 -9.63
#